data_AF-A0A1S9CZ82-F1
#
_entry.id   AF-A0A1S9CZ82-F1
#
_cell.length_a   1.000
_cell.length_b   1.000
_cell.length_c   1.000
_cell.angle_alpha   90.00
_cell.angle_beta   90.00
_cell.angle_gamma   90.00
#
_symmetry.space_group_name_H-M   'P 1'
#
loop_
_entity.id
_entity.type
_entity.pdbx_description
1 polymer ?
#
loop_
_entity_poly.entity_id
_entity_poly.type
_entity_poly.pdbx_seq_one_letter_code
_entity_poly.pdbx_strand_id
1 'polypeptide(L)' 'MKIKYFQDTDTLYIEFRAEAVAETRDLDENTLLDIDGKGNIVAITVEHARDRAEFPYFSFEQIAA' A
#
# COMPACT_ATOMS: atom_id res chain seq x y z
N MET A 1 -1.77 -10.84 1.79
CA MET A 1 -2.16 -9.43 1.66
C MET A 1 -2.75 -8.94 2.98
N LYS A 2 -2.35 -7.76 3.43
CA LYS A 2 -2.94 -7.06 4.58
C LYS A 2 -3.14 -5.60 4.22
N ILE A 3 -4.23 -5.01 4.67
CA ILE A 3 -4.53 -3.59 4.49
C ILE A 3 -4.69 -3.00 5.88
N LYS A 4 -3.97 -1.90 6.15
CA LYS A 4 -4.01 -1.19 7.42
C LYS A 4 -4.25 0.29 7.15
N TYR A 5 -5.17 0.89 7.89
CA TYR A 5 -5.37 2.32 7.90
C TYR A 5 -4.98 2.87 9.26
N PHE A 6 -4.09 3.85 9.26
CA PHE A 6 -3.63 4.57 10.44
C PHE A 6 -4.35 5.91 10.48
N GLN A 7 -5.43 5.97 11.25
CA GLN A 7 -6.30 7.15 11.31
C GLN A 7 -5.56 8.40 11.82
N ASP A 8 -4.60 8.24 12.74
CA ASP A 8 -3.86 9.35 13.35
C ASP A 8 -3.02 10.13 12.32
N THR A 9 -2.51 9.44 11.30
CA THR A 9 -1.66 10.03 10.24
C THR A 9 -2.35 10.08 8.89
N ASP A 10 -3.60 9.61 8.80
CA ASP A 10 -4.34 9.46 7.55
C ASP A 10 -3.58 8.66 6.48
N THR A 11 -3.00 7.53 6.90
CA THR A 11 -2.11 6.72 6.06
C THR A 11 -2.70 5.34 5.79
N LEU A 12 -2.75 4.95 4.53
CA LEU A 12 -3.12 3.61 4.09
C LEU A 12 -1.85 2.81 3.75
N TYR A 13 -1.70 1.65 4.38
CA TYR A 13 -0.62 0.71 4.10
C TYR A 13 -1.20 -0.60 3.57
N ILE A 14 -0.74 -1.00 2.38
CA ILE A 14 -1.13 -2.24 1.71
C ILE A 14 0.10 -3.13 1.60
N GLU A 15 0.13 -4.21 2.38
CA GLU A 15 1.15 -5.26 2.28
C GLU A 15 0.65 -6.34 1.33
N PHE A 16 1.34 -6.57 0.22
CA PHE A 16 1.03 -7.67 -0.70
C PHE A 16 1.57 -9.00 -0.17
N ARG A 17 2.85 -9.02 0.20
CA ARG A 17 3.56 -10.19 0.72
C ARG A 17 4.37 -9.82 1.97
N ALA A 18 4.40 -10.74 2.93
CA ALA A 18 5.25 -10.60 4.10
C ALA A 18 6.68 -11.03 3.75
N GLU A 19 7.42 -10.14 3.09
CA GLU A 19 8.82 -10.31 2.72
C GLU A 19 9.65 -9.12 3.21
N ALA A 20 10.97 -9.29 3.28
CA ALA A 20 11.86 -8.22 3.71
C ALA A 20 11.94 -7.13 2.64
N VAL A 21 11.76 -5.88 3.08
CA VAL A 21 11.99 -4.69 2.24
C VAL A 21 13.49 -4.49 2.08
N ALA A 22 13.96 -4.47 0.84
CA ALA A 22 15.34 -4.15 0.49
C ALA A 22 15.50 -2.67 0.14
N GLU A 23 14.46 -2.06 -0.43
CA GLU A 23 14.45 -0.67 -0.86
C GLU A 23 13.05 -0.07 -0.70
N THR A 24 12.97 1.18 -0.26
CA THR A 24 11.73 1.98 -0.32
C THR A 24 11.97 3.14 -1.28
N ARG A 25 11.02 3.37 -2.19
CA ARG A 25 11.10 4.41 -3.22
C ARG A 25 9.86 5.30 -3.21
N ASP A 26 10.05 6.58 -3.43
CA ASP A 26 8.94 7.49 -3.72
C ASP A 26 8.37 7.18 -5.12
N LEU A 27 7.06 6.97 -5.19
CA LEU A 27 6.31 6.97 -6.46
C LEU A 27 5.83 8.40 -6.78
N ASP A 28 5.34 9.10 -5.75
CA ASP A 28 5.02 10.53 -5.76
C ASP A 28 5.22 11.11 -4.35
N GLU A 29 4.90 12.40 -4.17
CA GLU A 29 5.05 13.11 -2.88
C GLU A 29 4.35 12.41 -1.70
N ASN A 30 3.29 11.65 -1.96
CA ASN A 30 2.41 11.09 -0.94
C ASN A 30 2.30 9.55 -1.06
N THR A 31 3.20 8.90 -1.80
CA THR A 31 3.13 7.47 -2.09
C THR A 31 4.50 6.81 -2.10
N LEU A 32 4.66 5.78 -1.29
CA LEU A 32 5.89 4.99 -1.19
C LEU A 32 5.67 3.56 -1.69
N LEU A 33 6.67 3.03 -2.38
CA LEU A 33 6.74 1.62 -2.79
C LEU A 33 7.85 0.92 -2.01
N ASP A 34 7.49 -0.17 -1.34
CA ASP A 34 8.45 -1.08 -0.73
C ASP A 34 8.76 -2.23 -1.68
N ILE A 35 10.05 -2.46 -1.92
CA ILE A 35 10.56 -3.40 -2.92
C ILE A 35 11.47 -4.42 -2.24
N ASP A 36 11.33 -5.70 -2.59
CA ASP A 36 12.19 -6.79 -2.11
C ASP A 36 13.55 -6.86 -2.84
N GLY A 37 14.44 -7.73 -2.36
CA GLY A 37 15.76 -7.93 -2.98
C GLY A 37 15.73 -8.51 -4.40
N LYS A 38 14.56 -8.86 -4.94
CA LYS A 38 14.34 -9.35 -6.31
C LYS A 38 13.68 -8.30 -7.20
N GLY A 39 13.39 -7.10 -6.69
CA GLY A 39 12.73 -6.04 -7.43
C GLY A 39 11.20 -6.13 -7.47
N ASN A 40 10.57 -6.99 -6.66
CA ASN A 40 9.11 -7.05 -6.58
C ASN A 40 8.58 -6.06 -5.54
N ILE A 41 7.46 -5.41 -5.85
CA ILE A 41 6.73 -4.61 -4.86
C ILE A 41 6.12 -5.55 -3.82
N VAL A 42 6.43 -5.31 -2.55
CA VAL A 42 5.92 -6.07 -1.41
C VAL A 42 4.91 -5.28 -0.58
N ALA A 43 4.98 -3.95 -0.60
CA ALA A 43 3.98 -3.09 0.01
C ALA A 43 3.90 -1.70 -0.64
N ILE A 44 2.81 -0.99 -0.35
CA ILE A 44 2.57 0.41 -0.74
C ILE A 44 2.08 1.18 0.47
N THR A 45 2.62 2.39 0.66
CA THR A 45 2.12 3.37 1.63
C THR A 45 1.52 4.55 0.87
N VAL A 46 0.29 4.93 1.20
CA VAL A 46 -0.42 6.08 0.63
C VAL A 46 -0.79 7.03 1.76
N GLU A 47 -0.24 8.24 1.73
CA GLU A 47 -0.59 9.32 2.65
C GLU A 47 -1.81 10.10 2.13
N HIS A 48 -2.47 10.82 3.04
CA HIS A 48 -3.73 11.53 2.76
C HIS A 48 -4.81 10.60 2.18
N ALA A 49 -4.95 9.40 2.76
CA ALA A 49 -5.76 8.33 2.18
C ALA A 49 -7.25 8.69 2.07
N ARG A 50 -7.79 9.55 2.94
CA ARG A 50 -9.19 10.03 2.84
C ARG A 50 -9.49 10.79 1.55
N ASP A 51 -8.50 11.48 0.98
CA ASP A 51 -8.67 12.26 -0.25
C ASP A 51 -8.33 11.42 -1.51
N ARG A 52 -7.62 10.30 -1.32
CA ARG A 52 -7.05 9.49 -2.41
C ARG A 52 -7.71 8.12 -2.57
N ALA A 53 -8.52 7.70 -1.62
CA ALA A 53 -9.25 6.43 -1.63
C ALA A 53 -10.64 6.62 -1.01
N GLU A 54 -11.58 5.74 -1.37
CA GLU A 54 -12.95 5.78 -0.86
C GLU A 54 -13.06 5.22 0.58
N PHE A 55 -12.31 5.76 1.53
CA PHE A 55 -12.31 5.28 2.91
C PHE A 55 -13.63 5.63 3.65
N PRO A 56 -14.18 4.74 4.50
CA PRO A 56 -13.69 3.42 4.93
C PRO A 56 -14.15 2.25 4.05
N TYR A 57 -14.68 2.53 2.85
CA TYR A 57 -15.20 1.49 1.97
C TYR A 57 -14.07 0.77 1.24
N PHE A 58 -14.20 -0.55 1.17
CA PHE A 58 -13.28 -1.42 0.47
C PHE A 58 -14.06 -2.56 -0.18
N SER A 59 -13.71 -2.89 -1.42
CA SER A 59 -14.22 -4.06 -2.14
C SER A 59 -13.06 -4.91 -2.64
N PHE A 60 -13.29 -6.22 -2.68
CA PHE A 60 -12.38 -7.18 -3.30
C PHE A 60 -13.20 -8.11 -4.18
N GLU A 61 -12.77 -8.24 -5.43
CA GLU A 61 -13.40 -9.11 -6.41
C GLU A 61 -12.33 -9.94 -7.11
N GLN A 62 -12.56 -11.25 -7.20
CA GLN A 62 -11.74 -12.13 -8.02
C GLN A 62 -12.44 -12.31 -9.37
N ILE A 63 -11.89 -11.68 -10.41
CA ILE A 63 -12.36 -11.86 -11.78
C ILE A 63 -11.67 -13.10 -12.36
N ALA A 64 -12.45 -14.15 -12.67
CA ALA A 64 -11.95 -15.28 -13.45
C ALA A 64 -11.73 -14.84 -14.90
N ALA A 65 -10.63 -15.31 -15.51
CA ALA A 65 -10.33 -15.06 -16.92
C ALA A 65 -11.29 -15.82 -17.85
#